data_AF-A0A3N5PDW8-F1
#
_entry.id   AF-A0A3N5PDW8-F1
#
_cell.length_a   1.000
_cell.length_b   1.000
_cell.length_c   1.000
_cell.angle_alpha   90.00
_cell.angle_beta   90.00
_cell.angle_gamma   90.00
#
_symmetry.space_group_name_H-M   'P 1'
#
loop_
_entity.id
_entity.type
_entity.pdbx_description
1 polymer ?
#
loop_
_entity_poly.entity_id
_entity_poly.type
_entity_poly.pdbx_seq_one_letter_code
_entity_poly.pdbx_strand_id
1 'polypeptide(L)' 'LTPFEALRTGTANPAEFFEASDEFGTIRPGLAADLLLVAGNPLEDVAALARPEGVMVRGRWLDRAEIDRGLAEIAARHRR' A
#
# COMPACT_ATOMS: atom_id res chain seq x y z
N LEU A 1 13.49 4.05 13.71
CA LEU A 1 12.74 4.72 12.63
C LEU A 1 11.52 5.36 13.25
N THR A 2 11.26 6.62 12.97
CA THR A 2 9.95 7.24 13.24
C THR A 2 8.89 6.60 12.35
N PRO A 3 7.59 6.68 12.68
CA PRO A 3 6.53 6.17 11.81
C PRO A 3 6.57 6.80 10.40
N PHE A 4 6.90 8.09 10.30
CA PHE A 4 7.10 8.76 9.02
C PHE A 4 8.28 8.19 8.23
N GLU A 5 9.43 7.96 8.88
CA GLU A 5 10.59 7.33 8.23
C GLU A 5 10.26 5.92 7.75
N ALA A 6 9.50 5.15 8.54
CA ALA A 6 9.05 3.81 8.16
C ALA A 6 8.10 3.84 6.95
N LEU A 7 7.23 4.84 6.84
CA LEU A 7 6.42 5.03 5.63
C LEU A 7 7.28 5.33 4.41
N ARG A 8 8.27 6.23 4.55
CA ARG A 8 9.19 6.57 3.46
C ARG A 8 10.00 5.37 2.96
N THR A 9 10.41 4.45 3.85
CA THR A 9 11.17 3.25 3.42
C THR A 9 10.36 2.33 2.52
N GLY A 10 9.03 2.30 2.65
CA GLY A 10 8.13 1.52 1.80
C GLY A 10 7.55 2.27 0.59
N THR A 11 7.87 3.56 0.41
CA THR A 11 7.24 4.41 -0.60
C THR A 11 8.25 5.28 -1.36
N ALA A 12 8.59 6.46 -0.84
CA ALA A 12 9.43 7.45 -1.52
C ALA A 12 10.87 6.98 -1.70
N ASN A 13 11.46 6.30 -0.71
CA ASN A 13 12.87 5.92 -0.78
C ASN A 13 13.16 4.89 -1.89
N PRO A 14 12.35 3.83 -2.09
CA PRO A 14 12.51 2.97 -3.27
C PRO A 14 12.39 3.73 -4.59
N ALA A 15 11.42 4.65 -4.71
CA ALA A 15 11.26 5.44 -5.93
C ALA A 15 12.49 6.31 -6.22
N GLU A 16 13.04 6.96 -5.19
CA GLU A 16 14.30 7.72 -5.29
C GLU A 16 15.48 6.81 -5.69
N PHE A 17 15.62 5.66 -5.04
CA PHE A 17 16.72 4.71 -5.30
C PHE A 17 16.71 4.16 -6.73
N PHE A 18 15.53 3.92 -7.31
CA PHE A 18 15.37 3.45 -8.68
C PHE A 18 15.28 4.57 -9.72
N GLU A 19 15.53 5.83 -9.33
CA GLU A 19 15.39 7.00 -10.22
C GLU A 19 13.99 7.12 -10.84
N ALA A 20 12.97 6.65 -10.13
CA ALA A 20 11.58 6.50 -10.57
C ALA A 20 10.60 7.41 -9.78
N SER A 21 11.09 8.49 -9.18
CA SER A 21 10.29 9.45 -8.39
C SER A 21 9.20 10.18 -9.21
N ASP A 22 9.31 10.18 -10.53
CA ASP A 22 8.29 10.70 -11.44
C ASP A 22 7.26 9.64 -11.87
N GLU A 23 7.43 8.39 -11.43
CA GLU A 23 6.55 7.26 -11.74
C GLU A 23 5.73 6.80 -10.53
N PHE A 24 6.34 6.65 -9.34
CA PHE A 24 5.64 6.15 -8.14
C PHE A 24 6.25 6.65 -6.81
N GLY A 25 5.70 6.20 -5.69
CA GLY A 25 6.29 6.36 -4.35
C GLY A 25 5.82 7.61 -3.58
N THR A 26 5.13 8.54 -4.23
CA THR A 26 4.46 9.68 -3.58
C THR A 26 3.09 9.93 -4.21
N ILE A 27 2.22 10.68 -3.51
CA ILE A 27 0.90 11.04 -4.03
C ILE A 27 1.02 12.37 -4.76
N ARG A 28 1.04 12.33 -6.09
CA ARG A 28 1.13 13.51 -6.96
C ARG A 28 0.47 13.22 -8.32
N PRO A 29 -0.21 14.20 -8.96
CA PRO A 29 -0.75 14.01 -10.30
C PRO A 29 0.31 13.54 -11.31
N GLY A 30 -0.07 12.60 -12.18
CA GLY A 30 0.83 12.02 -13.19
C GLY A 30 1.56 10.75 -12.75
N LEU A 31 1.58 10.43 -11.44
CA LEU A 31 2.18 9.20 -10.93
C LEU A 31 1.19 8.02 -10.96
N ALA A 32 1.72 6.81 -10.76
CA ALA A 32 0.94 5.61 -10.58
C ALA A 32 -0.12 5.79 -9.48
N ALA A 33 -1.37 5.46 -9.81
CA ALA A 33 -2.49 5.49 -8.86
C ALA A 33 -2.50 4.24 -7.97
N ASP A 34 -1.42 4.07 -7.20
CA ASP A 34 -1.24 3.02 -6.22
C ASP A 34 -1.37 3.64 -4.81
N LEU A 35 -2.45 3.31 -4.12
CA LEU A 35 -2.84 3.97 -2.85
C LEU A 35 -3.31 2.94 -1.83
N LEU A 36 -3.10 3.24 -0.54
CA LEU A 36 -3.62 2.48 0.58
C LEU A 36 -4.59 3.33 1.38
N LEU A 37 -5.80 2.82 1.62
CA LEU A 37 -6.71 3.40 2.60
C LEU A 37 -6.60 2.58 3.89
N VAL A 38 -6.39 3.23 5.02
CA VAL A 38 -6.26 2.58 6.33
C VAL A 38 -7.17 3.23 7.36
N ALA A 39 -7.60 2.44 8.35
CA ALA A 39 -8.23 2.96 9.53
C ALA A 39 -7.16 3.44 10.53
N GLY A 40 -7.34 4.64 11.09
CA GLY A 40 -6.41 5.23 12.05
C GLY A 40 -5.27 6.03 11.40
N ASN A 41 -4.32 6.48 12.23
CA ASN A 41 -3.23 7.34 11.81
C ASN A 41 -1.88 6.58 11.81
N PRO A 42 -1.29 6.27 10.64
CA PRO A 42 -0.01 5.56 10.56
C PRO A 42 1.19 6.39 11.05
N LEU A 43 1.02 7.70 11.29
CA LEU A 43 2.03 8.53 11.93
C LEU A 43 2.06 8.36 13.46
N GLU A 44 1.00 7.81 14.04
CA GLU A 44 0.92 7.44 15.45
C GLU A 44 1.23 5.95 15.65
N ASP A 45 0.69 5.07 14.80
CA ASP A 45 0.93 3.63 14.84
C ASP A 45 1.03 3.03 13.43
N VAL A 46 2.24 2.62 13.04
CA VAL A 46 2.50 1.99 11.73
C VAL A 46 1.76 0.66 11.54
N ALA A 47 1.31 0.02 12.62
CA ALA A 47 0.52 -1.21 12.54
C ALA A 47 -0.84 -1.01 11.84
N ALA A 48 -1.34 0.23 11.75
CA ALA A 48 -2.52 0.59 10.96
C ALA A 48 -2.41 0.15 9.48
N LEU A 49 -1.20 0.03 8.94
CA LEU A 49 -0.95 -0.41 7.57
C LEU A 49 -1.21 -1.91 7.34
N ALA A 50 -1.17 -2.73 8.39
CA ALA A 50 -1.26 -4.18 8.28
C ALA A 50 -2.65 -4.66 7.82
N ARG A 51 -3.68 -3.83 8.04
CA ARG A 51 -5.07 -4.15 7.67
C ARG A 51 -5.74 -2.94 7.02
N PRO A 52 -5.53 -2.73 5.71
CA PRO A 52 -6.15 -1.63 4.97
C PRO A 52 -7.68 -1.71 4.99
N GLU A 53 -8.39 -0.62 4.72
CA GLU A 53 -9.81 -0.67 4.35
C GLU A 53 -10.00 -0.87 2.84
N GLY A 54 -8.96 -0.56 2.06
CA GLY A 54 -8.91 -0.90 0.66
C GLY A 54 -7.59 -0.50 0.02
N VAL A 55 -7.39 -0.96 -1.20
CA VAL A 55 -6.16 -0.75 -1.97
C VAL A 55 -6.55 -0.25 -3.35
N MET A 56 -5.95 0.83 -3.80
CA MET A 56 -5.98 1.20 -5.21
C MET A 56 -4.72 0.65 -5.88
N VAL A 57 -4.89 -0.05 -6.99
CA VAL A 57 -3.77 -0.53 -7.80
C VAL A 57 -3.99 -0.09 -9.24
N ARG A 58 -3.10 0.76 -9.76
CA ARG A 58 -3.16 1.33 -11.11
C ARG A 58 -4.53 1.92 -11.44
N GLY A 59 -5.11 2.63 -10.48
CA GLY A 59 -6.43 3.27 -10.62
C GLY A 59 -7.63 2.35 -10.45
N ARG A 60 -7.43 1.04 -10.22
CA ARG A 60 -8.50 0.11 -9.87
C ARG A 60 -8.63 0.01 -8.36
N TRP A 61 -9.82 0.35 -7.86
CA TRP A 61 -10.15 0.17 -6.45
C TRP A 61 -10.41 -1.31 -6.13
N LEU A 62 -9.86 -1.75 -5.00
CA LEU A 62 -10.13 -3.02 -4.35
C LEU A 62 -10.61 -2.73 -2.93
N ASP A 63 -11.86 -3.06 -2.65
CA ASP A 63 -12.37 -2.94 -1.30
C ASP A 63 -11.89 -4.09 -0.38
N ARG A 64 -12.11 -3.93 0.93
CA ARG A 64 -11.78 -4.95 1.93
C ARG A 64 -12.38 -6.32 1.62
N ALA A 65 -13.62 -6.38 1.16
CA ALA A 65 -14.29 -7.65 0.89
C ALA A 65 -13.67 -8.37 -0.32
N GLU A 66 -13.29 -7.64 -1.38
CA GLU A 66 -12.55 -8.17 -2.52
C GLU A 66 -11.18 -8.71 -2.12
N ILE A 67 -10.44 -7.96 -1.29
CA ILE A 67 -9.11 -8.36 -0.81
C ILE A 67 -9.23 -9.65 0.00
N ASP A 68 -10.17 -9.70 0.96
CA ASP A 68 -10.34 -10.84 1.84
C ASP A 68 -10.76 -12.09 1.06
N ARG A 69 -11.64 -11.97 0.06
CA ARG A 69 -11.98 -13.07 -0.85
C ARG A 69 -10.76 -13.57 -1.62
N GLY A 70 -9.99 -12.66 -2.23
CA GLY A 70 -8.80 -13.02 -3.01
C GLY A 70 -7.74 -13.73 -2.16
N LEU A 71 -7.50 -13.24 -0.94
CA LEU A 71 -6.58 -13.87 0.02
C LEU A 71 -7.05 -15.28 0.40
N ALA A 72 -8.35 -15.48 0.65
CA ALA A 72 -8.91 -16.78 0.98
C ALA A 72 -8.77 -17.80 -0.17
N GLU A 73 -9.00 -17.36 -1.42
CA GLU A 73 -8.82 -18.19 -2.62
C GLU A 73 -7.36 -18.62 -2.81
N ILE A 74 -6.41 -17.68 -2.64
CA ILE A 74 -4.97 -17.97 -2.70
C ILE A 74 -4.59 -18.97 -1.61
N ALA A 75 -5.01 -18.72 -0.36
CA ALA A 75 -4.72 -19.62 0.76
C ALA A 75 -5.30 -21.03 0.55
N ALA A 76 -6.46 -21.16 -0.11
CA ALA A 76 -7.04 -22.45 -0.45
C ALA A 76 -6.21 -23.20 -1.52
N ARG A 77 -5.68 -22.49 -2.53
CA ARG A 77 -4.83 -23.09 -3.58
C ARG A 77 -3.47 -23.58 -3.09
N HIS A 78 -2.92 -22.95 -2.05
CA HIS A 78 -1.56 -23.19 -1.58
C HIS A 78 -1.44 -23.92 -0.24
N ARG A 79 -2.55 -24.43 0.31
CA ARG A 79 -2.53 -25.41 1.41
C ARG A 79 -2.01 -26.75 0.91
N ARG A 80 -0.69 -26.93 0.96
CA ARG A 80 -0.01 -28.22 0.88
C ARG A 80 0.42 -28.66 2.26
#